data_AF-A0A847D2X7-F1
#
_entry.id   AF-A0A847D2X7-F1
#
_cell.length_a   1.000
_cell.length_b   1.000
_cell.length_c   1.000
_cell.angle_alpha   90.00
_cell.angle_beta   90.00
_cell.angle_gamma   90.00
#
_symmetry.space_group_name_H-M   'P 1'
#
loop_
_entity.id
_entity.type
_entity.pdbx_description
1 polymer ?
#
loop_
_entity_poly.entity_id
_entity_poly.type
_entity_poly.pdbx_seq_one_letter_code
_entity_poly.pdbx_strand_id
1 'polypeptide(L)'
;MQKTFTKTQKLTFSAMYIAMYIVIMALTQSFAFGQYQIRIATTLYVLAYFNPFLIIPAGLANLMSNLFFGGLGIIDMIGGTLVGIITALLVYAVRKYNLPKWCLILPIIFVPGIVVPIYLSQLLAIPFLPLVVSLCIGQSVPAFVGYFLVQALEKRFYKSALLKS
;
A
#
# COMPACT_ATOMS: atom_id res chain seq x y z
N MET A 1 12.12 19.25 -6.19
CA MET A 1 13.45 18.62 -6.40
C MET A 1 13.30 17.11 -6.48
N GLN A 2 13.50 16.49 -7.64
CA GLN A 2 13.75 15.04 -7.70
C GLN A 2 15.21 14.82 -7.31
N LYS A 3 15.49 14.28 -6.12
CA LYS A 3 16.84 13.82 -5.78
C LYS A 3 17.19 12.67 -6.72
N THR A 4 18.22 12.84 -7.54
CA THR A 4 18.70 11.80 -8.45
C THR A 4 19.44 10.73 -7.64
N PHE A 5 18.74 9.71 -7.18
CA PHE A 5 19.35 8.57 -6.48
C PHE A 5 20.14 7.69 -7.47
N THR A 6 21.32 7.24 -7.07
CA THR A 6 22.08 6.22 -7.82
C THR A 6 21.33 4.89 -7.85
N LYS A 7 21.63 4.03 -8.85
CA LYS A 7 20.97 2.73 -9.02
C LYS A 7 21.04 1.89 -7.73
N THR A 8 22.20 1.87 -7.07
CA THR A 8 22.41 1.17 -5.80
C THR A 8 21.55 1.71 -4.67
N GLN A 9 21.43 3.03 -4.53
CA GLN A 9 20.57 3.65 -3.51
C GLN A 9 19.09 3.31 -3.72
N LYS A 10 18.62 3.33 -4.97
CA LYS A 10 17.23 2.94 -5.30
C LYS A 10 16.95 1.48 -4.90
N LEU A 11 17.91 0.59 -5.15
CA LEU A 11 17.80 -0.81 -4.75
C LEU A 11 17.73 -0.94 -3.22
N THR A 12 18.62 -0.25 -2.49
CA THR A 12 18.62 -0.28 -1.02
C THR A 12 17.33 0.26 -0.42
N PHE A 13 16.81 1.40 -0.91
CA PHE A 13 15.53 1.93 -0.46
C PHE A 13 14.36 0.99 -0.75
N SER A 14 14.38 0.33 -1.91
CA SER A 14 13.36 -0.66 -2.27
C SER A 14 13.41 -1.88 -1.37
N ALA A 15 14.61 -2.39 -1.07
CA ALA A 15 14.81 -3.50 -0.15
C ALA A 15 14.34 -3.16 1.28
N MET A 16 14.70 -1.98 1.79
CA MET A 16 14.22 -1.50 3.09
C MET A 16 12.69 -1.34 3.12
N TYR A 17 12.10 -0.84 2.04
CA TYR A 17 10.65 -0.73 1.91
C TYR A 17 9.96 -2.10 1.99
N ILE A 18 10.45 -3.09 1.23
CA ILE A 18 9.92 -4.45 1.24
C ILE A 18 10.09 -5.08 2.63
N ALA A 19 11.27 -4.92 3.24
CA ALA A 19 11.53 -5.45 4.59
C ALA A 19 10.56 -4.84 5.63
N MET A 20 10.37 -3.52 5.60
CA MET A 20 9.43 -2.84 6.49
C MET A 20 7.99 -3.32 6.25
N TYR A 21 7.58 -3.48 4.98
CA TYR A 21 6.27 -3.99 4.63
C TYR A 21 6.02 -5.38 5.21
N ILE A 22 6.98 -6.30 5.03
CA ILE A 22 6.90 -7.68 5.53
C ILE A 22 6.86 -7.69 7.06
N VAL A 23 7.67 -6.88 7.74
CA VAL A 23 7.67 -6.80 9.21
C VAL A 23 6.34 -6.28 9.73
N ILE A 24 5.76 -5.24 9.12
CA ILE A 24 4.44 -4.75 9.49
C ILE A 24 3.41 -5.87 9.30
N MET A 25 3.42 -6.54 8.15
CA MET A 25 2.53 -7.66 7.89
C MET A 25 2.68 -8.79 8.91
N ALA A 26 3.92 -9.13 9.29
CA ALA A 26 4.21 -10.14 10.31
C ALA A 26 3.66 -9.73 11.69
N LEU A 27 3.76 -8.47 12.08
CA LEU A 27 3.22 -8.00 13.36
C LEU A 27 1.69 -7.90 13.34
N THR A 28 1.11 -7.60 12.18
CA THR A 28 -0.33 -7.38 12.01
C THR A 28 -1.07 -8.59 11.48
N GLN A 29 -0.42 -9.76 11.38
CA GLN A 29 -0.98 -10.99 10.82
C GLN A 29 -2.29 -11.41 11.53
N SER A 30 -2.38 -11.22 12.85
CA SER A 30 -3.59 -11.51 13.62
C SER A 30 -4.80 -10.64 13.25
N PHE A 31 -4.57 -9.41 12.78
CA PHE A 31 -5.61 -8.50 12.27
C PHE A 31 -5.84 -8.64 10.76
N ALA A 32 -4.90 -9.25 10.03
CA ALA A 32 -5.00 -9.43 8.59
C ALA A 32 -5.93 -10.59 8.18
N PHE A 33 -6.17 -11.56 9.08
CA PHE A 33 -7.01 -12.74 8.84
C PHE A 33 -8.25 -12.84 9.77
N GLY A 34 -8.54 -11.78 10.54
CA GLY A 34 -9.73 -11.73 11.39
C GLY A 34 -11.03 -11.44 10.62
N GLN A 35 -12.15 -11.35 11.35
CA GLN A 35 -13.46 -10.92 10.82
C GLN A 35 -13.39 -9.56 10.09
N TYR A 36 -12.46 -8.69 10.50
CA TYR A 36 -12.07 -7.47 9.82
C TYR A 36 -10.65 -7.64 9.26
N GLN A 37 -10.50 -7.73 7.93
CA GLN A 37 -9.18 -7.85 7.30
C GLN A 37 -8.51 -6.46 7.20
N ILE A 38 -7.80 -6.08 8.27
CA ILE A 38 -7.09 -4.80 8.35
C ILE A 38 -5.65 -4.99 7.86
N ARG A 39 -5.31 -4.42 6.70
CA ARG A 39 -3.95 -4.50 6.14
C ARG A 39 -3.21 -3.18 6.38
N ILE A 40 -2.64 -3.01 7.57
CA ILE A 40 -1.92 -1.78 7.97
C ILE A 40 -0.76 -1.46 7.01
N ALA A 41 -0.14 -2.48 6.41
CA ALA A 41 0.95 -2.30 5.45
C ALA A 41 0.54 -1.50 4.20
N THR A 42 -0.74 -1.37 3.86
CA THR A 42 -1.20 -0.53 2.74
C THR A 42 -0.96 0.96 2.98
N THR A 43 -0.79 1.39 4.24
CA THR A 43 -0.32 2.74 4.58
C THR A 43 1.02 3.04 3.89
N LEU A 44 1.91 2.06 3.73
CA LEU A 44 3.20 2.27 3.07
C LEU A 44 3.07 2.58 1.58
N TYR A 45 1.93 2.31 0.92
CA TYR A 45 1.76 2.70 -0.48
C TYR A 45 1.81 4.20 -0.69
N VAL A 46 1.49 4.99 0.34
CA VAL A 46 1.60 6.46 0.26
C VAL A 46 3.04 6.92 0.06
N LEU A 47 4.05 6.09 0.33
CA LEU A 47 5.44 6.44 0.02
C LEU A 47 5.71 6.49 -1.49
N ALA A 48 4.93 5.76 -2.30
CA ALA A 48 4.99 5.85 -3.76
C ALA A 48 4.55 7.24 -4.28
N TYR A 49 3.80 8.01 -3.48
CA TYR A 49 3.51 9.41 -3.74
C TYR A 49 4.81 10.21 -3.91
N PHE A 50 5.76 10.08 -2.97
CA PHE A 50 7.02 10.83 -3.02
C PHE A 50 8.01 10.25 -4.03
N ASN A 51 8.03 8.93 -4.18
CA ASN A 51 9.02 8.20 -4.95
C ASN A 51 8.36 7.21 -5.91
N PRO A 52 8.19 7.55 -7.21
CA PRO A 52 7.53 6.66 -8.17
C PRO A 52 8.26 5.33 -8.37
N PHE A 53 9.55 5.25 -8.05
CA PHE A 53 10.29 3.99 -8.15
C PHE A 53 9.81 2.93 -7.13
N LEU A 54 9.05 3.31 -6.10
CA LEU A 54 8.50 2.40 -5.09
C LEU A 54 7.22 1.66 -5.55
N ILE A 55 6.67 1.98 -6.73
CA ILE A 55 5.49 1.28 -7.27
C ILE A 55 5.79 -0.21 -7.50
N ILE A 56 6.95 -0.55 -8.04
CA ILE A 56 7.36 -1.94 -8.29
C ILE A 56 7.65 -2.67 -6.95
N PRO A 57 8.44 -2.10 -6.02
CA PRO A 57 8.62 -2.64 -4.67
C PRO A 57 7.32 -2.86 -3.89
N ALA A 58 6.30 -2.02 -4.06
CA ALA A 58 4.99 -2.21 -3.44
C ALA A 58 4.29 -3.49 -3.92
N GLY A 59 4.33 -3.76 -5.23
CA GLY A 59 3.84 -5.02 -5.79
C GLY A 59 4.63 -6.22 -5.28
N LEU A 60 5.96 -6.13 -5.32
CA LEU A 60 6.84 -7.23 -4.86
C LEU A 60 6.68 -7.50 -3.36
N ALA A 61 6.50 -6.46 -2.54
CA ALA A 61 6.23 -6.61 -1.12
C ALA A 61 4.92 -7.36 -0.87
N ASN A 62 3.88 -7.11 -1.68
CA ASN A 62 2.65 -7.89 -1.62
C ASN A 62 2.84 -9.34 -2.03
N LEU A 63 3.59 -9.58 -3.11
CA LEU A 63 3.91 -10.94 -3.56
C LEU A 63 4.59 -11.72 -2.44
N MET A 64 5.64 -11.14 -1.85
CA MET A 64 6.40 -11.78 -0.77
C MET A 64 5.54 -11.94 0.47
N SER A 65 4.77 -10.92 0.86
CA SER A 65 3.86 -11.03 2.01
C SER A 65 2.81 -12.14 1.82
N ASN A 66 2.25 -12.27 0.62
CA ASN A 66 1.25 -13.30 0.33
C ASN A 66 1.92 -14.69 0.24
N LEU A 67 3.19 -14.77 -0.18
CA LEU A 67 3.99 -16.00 -0.12
C LEU A 67 4.26 -16.46 1.32
N PHE A 68 4.61 -15.53 2.21
CA PHE A 68 4.97 -15.86 3.61
C PHE A 68 3.76 -16.05 4.51
N PHE A 69 2.72 -15.23 4.36
CA PHE A 69 1.58 -15.19 5.28
C PHE A 69 0.25 -15.55 4.61
N GLY A 70 0.14 -15.37 3.28
CA GLY A 70 -1.12 -15.47 2.56
C GLY A 70 -1.68 -16.88 2.52
N GLY A 71 -0.87 -17.91 2.24
CA GLY A 71 -1.29 -19.33 2.24
C GLY A 71 -2.41 -19.72 1.25
N LEU A 72 -3.12 -18.74 0.68
CA LEU A 72 -4.30 -18.81 -0.18
C LEU A 72 -3.93 -19.05 -1.67
N GLY A 73 -2.78 -19.67 -1.93
CA GLY A 73 -2.38 -20.10 -3.28
C GLY A 73 -1.88 -18.99 -4.23
N ILE A 74 -1.53 -19.41 -5.45
CA ILE A 74 -0.88 -18.57 -6.49
C ILE A 74 -1.78 -17.41 -6.95
N ILE A 75 -3.10 -17.61 -6.90
CA ILE A 75 -4.09 -16.62 -7.35
C ILE A 75 -4.06 -15.37 -6.44
N ASP A 76 -4.00 -15.54 -5.12
CA ASP A 76 -3.86 -14.40 -4.20
C ASP A 76 -2.48 -13.73 -4.32
N MET A 77 -1.41 -14.47 -4.63
CA MET A 77 -0.10 -13.87 -4.88
C MET A 77 -0.12 -12.92 -6.08
N ILE A 78 -0.69 -13.36 -7.21
CA ILE A 78 -0.77 -12.54 -8.43
C ILE A 78 -1.76 -11.39 -8.23
N GLY A 79 -2.95 -11.68 -7.68
CA GLY A 79 -3.97 -10.69 -7.38
C GLY A 79 -3.46 -9.59 -6.44
N GLY A 80 -2.83 -9.98 -5.33
CA GLY A 80 -2.25 -9.05 -4.36
C GLY A 80 -1.12 -8.20 -4.96
N THR A 81 -0.28 -8.79 -5.81
CA THR A 81 0.77 -8.05 -6.53
C THR A 81 0.18 -6.97 -7.43
N LEU A 82 -0.82 -7.33 -8.24
CA LEU A 82 -1.52 -6.39 -9.13
C LEU A 82 -2.21 -5.28 -8.34
N VAL A 83 -2.91 -5.63 -7.27
CA VAL A 83 -3.54 -4.65 -6.36
C VAL A 83 -2.52 -3.69 -5.78
N GLY A 84 -1.35 -4.18 -5.35
CA GLY A 84 -0.27 -3.34 -4.82
C GLY A 84 0.25 -2.34 -5.85
N ILE A 85 0.51 -2.81 -7.07
CA ILE A 85 0.99 -1.97 -8.17
C ILE A 85 -0.06 -0.93 -8.56
N ILE A 86 -1.32 -1.34 -8.76
CA ILE A 86 -2.42 -0.45 -9.14
C ILE A 86 -2.64 0.62 -8.06
N THR A 87 -2.68 0.21 -6.79
CA THR A 87 -2.88 1.15 -5.68
C THR A 87 -1.73 2.17 -5.62
N ALA A 88 -0.48 1.71 -5.69
CA ALA A 88 0.69 2.60 -5.67
C ALA A 88 0.74 3.53 -6.90
N LEU A 89 0.32 3.04 -8.07
CA LEU A 89 0.25 3.83 -9.30
C LEU A 89 -0.82 4.92 -9.21
N LEU A 90 -2.00 4.61 -8.68
CA LEU A 90 -3.06 5.60 -8.45
C LEU A 90 -2.65 6.65 -7.42
N VAL A 91 -1.99 6.23 -6.34
CA VAL A 91 -1.39 7.15 -5.35
C VAL A 91 -0.37 8.09 -6.01
N TYR A 92 0.47 7.58 -6.90
CA TYR A 92 1.39 8.40 -7.67
C TYR A 92 0.66 9.33 -8.65
N ALA A 93 -0.44 8.87 -9.27
CA ALA A 93 -1.26 9.69 -10.17
C ALA A 93 -1.86 10.90 -9.44
N VAL A 94 -2.30 10.74 -8.19
CA VAL A 94 -2.77 11.87 -7.35
C VAL A 94 -1.73 12.99 -7.29
N ARG A 95 -0.44 12.64 -7.13
CA ARG A 95 0.64 13.62 -7.19
C ARG A 95 0.85 14.20 -8.58
N LYS A 96 0.91 13.33 -9.60
CA LYS A 96 1.24 13.71 -10.97
C LYS A 96 0.24 14.73 -11.53
N TYR A 97 -1.04 14.58 -11.19
CA TYR A 97 -2.11 15.48 -11.61
C TYR A 97 -2.43 16.59 -10.60
N ASN A 98 -1.63 16.77 -9.53
CA ASN A 98 -1.87 17.74 -8.45
C ASN A 98 -3.30 17.70 -7.89
N LEU A 99 -3.86 16.49 -7.75
CA LEU A 99 -5.19 16.27 -7.18
C LEU A 99 -5.20 16.60 -5.68
N PRO A 100 -6.37 16.91 -5.09
CA PRO A 100 -6.47 17.16 -3.67
C PRO A 100 -6.01 15.93 -2.88
N LYS A 101 -5.22 16.15 -1.83
CA LYS A 101 -4.56 15.07 -1.06
C LYS A 101 -5.54 14.05 -0.46
N TRP A 102 -6.78 14.46 -0.22
CA TRP A 102 -7.85 13.57 0.23
C TRP A 102 -8.15 12.44 -0.77
N CYS A 103 -7.87 12.65 -2.07
CA CYS A 103 -7.96 11.60 -3.09
C CYS A 103 -6.99 10.44 -2.89
N LEU A 104 -6.01 10.53 -1.99
CA LEU A 104 -5.14 9.40 -1.62
C LEU A 104 -5.91 8.30 -0.86
N ILE A 105 -6.96 8.68 -0.15
CA ILE A 105 -7.75 7.75 0.68
C ILE A 105 -8.53 6.78 -0.23
N LEU A 106 -9.08 7.29 -1.33
CA LEU A 106 -9.90 6.53 -2.27
C LEU A 106 -9.18 5.28 -2.83
N PRO A 107 -8.00 5.36 -3.48
CA PRO A 107 -7.34 4.19 -4.04
C PRO A 107 -6.90 3.21 -2.95
N ILE A 108 -6.54 3.68 -1.76
CA ILE A 108 -6.12 2.80 -0.65
C ILE A 108 -7.30 2.02 -0.07
N ILE A 109 -8.51 2.57 -0.07
CA ILE A 109 -9.71 1.86 0.39
C ILE A 109 -10.28 0.98 -0.72
N PHE A 110 -10.58 1.57 -1.89
CA PHE A 110 -11.39 0.91 -2.91
C PHE A 110 -10.64 -0.16 -3.70
N VAL A 111 -9.35 0.05 -4.01
CA VAL A 111 -8.60 -0.93 -4.80
C VAL A 111 -8.44 -2.24 -4.04
N PRO A 112 -7.84 -2.27 -2.83
CA PRO A 112 -7.79 -3.51 -2.07
C PRO A 112 -9.19 -3.91 -1.56
N GLY A 113 -10.08 -2.98 -1.23
CA GLY A 113 -11.42 -3.27 -0.70
C GLY A 113 -12.37 -3.94 -1.70
N ILE A 114 -12.17 -3.75 -3.01
CA ILE A 114 -13.01 -4.35 -4.05
C ILE A 114 -12.26 -5.47 -4.79
N VAL A 115 -10.99 -5.27 -5.14
CA VAL A 115 -10.27 -6.23 -5.98
C VAL A 115 -9.84 -7.47 -5.21
N VAL A 116 -9.40 -7.33 -3.95
CA VAL A 116 -9.03 -8.48 -3.10
C VAL A 116 -10.21 -9.45 -2.87
N PRO A 117 -11.40 -9.00 -2.47
CA PRO A 117 -12.50 -9.92 -2.20
C PRO A 117 -13.05 -10.66 -3.43
N ILE A 118 -12.79 -10.20 -4.66
CA ILE A 118 -13.25 -10.89 -5.89
C ILE A 118 -12.69 -12.32 -5.95
N TYR A 119 -11.38 -12.47 -5.74
CA TYR A 119 -10.74 -13.78 -5.76
C TYR A 119 -10.79 -14.46 -4.39
N LEU A 120 -10.81 -13.68 -3.30
CA LEU A 120 -10.79 -14.22 -1.95
C LEU A 120 -12.15 -14.84 -1.54
N SER A 121 -13.27 -14.30 -2.03
CA SER A 121 -14.62 -14.89 -1.86
C SER A 121 -14.72 -16.27 -2.51
N GLN A 122 -14.12 -16.45 -3.69
CA GLN A 122 -14.09 -17.74 -4.38
C GLN A 122 -13.22 -18.77 -3.64
N LEU A 123 -12.15 -18.32 -2.98
CA LEU A 123 -11.20 -19.21 -2.33
C LEU A 123 -11.62 -19.64 -0.92
N LEU A 124 -12.24 -18.74 -0.15
CA LEU A 124 -12.73 -19.04 1.20
C LEU A 124 -14.19 -19.50 1.25
N ALA A 125 -14.90 -19.53 0.11
CA ALA A 125 -16.34 -19.83 0.04
C ALA A 125 -17.20 -18.94 0.95
N ILE A 126 -16.72 -17.73 1.27
CA ILE A 126 -17.42 -16.72 2.08
C ILE A 126 -18.18 -15.79 1.12
N PRO A 127 -19.40 -15.34 1.47
CA PRO A 127 -20.13 -14.37 0.67
C PRO A 127 -19.31 -13.10 0.39
N PHE A 128 -19.32 -12.67 -0.88
CA PHE A 128 -18.54 -11.53 -1.39
C PHE A 128 -18.88 -10.21 -0.66
N LEU A 129 -20.16 -9.96 -0.41
CA LEU A 129 -20.66 -8.68 0.09
C LEU A 129 -20.17 -8.36 1.52
N PRO A 130 -20.25 -9.28 2.50
CA PRO A 130 -19.65 -9.09 3.83
C PRO A 130 -18.14 -8.90 3.79
N LEU A 131 -17.45 -9.61 2.89
CA LEU A 131 -15.99 -9.53 2.75
C LEU A 131 -15.54 -8.16 2.22
N VAL A 132 -16.25 -7.62 1.22
CA VAL A 132 -16.03 -6.25 0.69
C VAL A 132 -16.23 -5.21 1.79
N VAL A 133 -17.31 -5.31 2.57
CA VAL A 133 -17.60 -4.35 3.64
C VAL A 133 -16.52 -4.41 4.73
N SER A 134 -16.17 -5.62 5.16
CA SER A 134 -15.12 -5.87 6.14
C SER A 134 -13.76 -5.30 5.68
N LEU A 135 -13.38 -5.55 4.43
CA LEU A 135 -12.14 -5.03 3.85
C LEU A 135 -12.20 -3.51 3.67
N CYS A 136 -13.28 -2.93 3.19
CA CYS A 136 -13.41 -1.47 3.06
C CYS A 136 -13.25 -0.78 4.43
N ILE A 137 -13.88 -1.33 5.47
CA ILE A 137 -13.74 -0.82 6.85
C ILE A 137 -12.29 -0.98 7.32
N GLY A 138 -11.70 -2.16 7.11
CA GLY A 138 -10.31 -2.44 7.50
C GLY A 138 -9.27 -1.58 6.77
N GLN A 139 -9.53 -1.18 5.53
CA GLN A 139 -8.66 -0.30 4.75
C GLN A 139 -8.86 1.19 5.08
N SER A 140 -9.95 1.55 5.75
CA SER A 140 -10.21 2.94 6.14
C SER A 140 -9.12 3.46 7.09
N VAL A 141 -8.75 2.68 8.10
CA VAL A 141 -7.69 3.03 9.06
C VAL A 141 -6.35 3.30 8.35
N PRO A 142 -5.77 2.38 7.56
CA PRO A 142 -4.50 2.63 6.90
C PRO A 142 -4.56 3.75 5.85
N ALA A 143 -5.73 4.00 5.24
CA ALA A 143 -5.92 5.10 4.31
C ALA A 143 -5.84 6.47 5.00
N PHE A 144 -6.51 6.64 6.15
CA PHE A 144 -6.40 7.87 6.94
C PHE A 144 -4.99 8.07 7.49
N VAL A 145 -4.38 7.02 8.05
CA VAL A 145 -2.99 7.07 8.53
C VAL A 145 -2.05 7.46 7.40
N GLY A 146 -2.23 6.88 6.20
CA GLY A 146 -1.45 7.20 5.02
C GLY A 146 -1.60 8.65 4.59
N TYR A 147 -2.82 9.18 4.59
CA TYR A 147 -3.10 10.58 4.30
C TYR A 147 -2.39 11.53 5.28
N PHE A 148 -2.52 11.30 6.59
CA PHE A 148 -1.82 12.10 7.60
C PHE A 148 -0.30 12.00 7.48
N LEU A 149 0.23 10.80 7.18
CA LEU A 149 1.64 10.57 6.96
C LEU A 149 2.17 11.41 5.79
N VAL A 150 1.46 11.46 4.66
CA VAL A 150 1.85 12.31 3.52
C VAL A 150 1.88 13.78 3.91
N GLN A 151 0.86 14.27 4.63
CA GLN A 151 0.85 15.67 5.07
C GLN A 151 2.02 16.00 6.01
N ALA A 152 2.34 15.12 6.95
CA ALA A 152 3.45 15.30 7.88
C ALA A 152 4.82 15.27 7.16
N LEU A 153 5.01 14.32 6.25
CA LEU A 153 6.24 14.17 5.48
C LEU A 153 6.44 15.34 4.53
N GLU A 154 5.40 15.80 3.84
CA GLU A 154 5.49 16.92 2.91
C GLU A 154 5.86 18.22 3.61
N LYS A 155 5.29 18.50 4.80
CA LYS A 155 5.70 19.64 5.64
C LYS A 155 7.19 19.57 6.00
N ARG A 156 7.69 18.38 6.34
CA ARG A 156 9.12 18.17 6.63
C ARG A 156 10.00 18.36 5.40
N PHE A 157 9.62 17.81 4.24
CA PHE A 157 10.39 17.94 3.00
C PHE A 157 10.41 19.38 2.48
N TYR A 158 9.31 20.11 2.60
CA TYR A 158 9.22 21.53 2.25
C TYR A 158 10.11 22.39 3.15
N LYS A 159 10.06 22.16 4.47
CA LYS A 159 10.91 22.87 5.44
C LYS A 159 12.41 22.63 5.21
N SER A 160 12.80 21.40 4.85
CA SER A 160 14.18 21.06 4.50
C SER A 160 14.66 21.68 3.18
N ALA A 161 13.75 22.02 2.26
CA ALA A 161 14.09 22.72 1.03
C ALA A 161 14.32 24.23 1.26
N LEU A 162 13.55 24.84 2.17
CA LEU A 162 13.71 26.25 2.56
C LEU A 162 14.93 26.50 3.45
N LEU A 163 15.34 25.53 4.28
CA LEU A 163 16.57 25.64 5.10
C LEU A 163 17.86 25.47 4.29
N LYS A 164 17.75 25.22 2.98
CA LYS A 164 18.89 24.99 2.08
C LYS A 164 19.03 26.07 0.99
N SER A 165 18.19 27.12 1.05
CA SER A 165 18.28 28.36 0.26
C SER A 165 18.80 29.48 1.13
#